data_AF-A0A920ICM2-F1
#
_entry.id   AF-A0A920ICM2-F1
#
_cell.length_a   1.000
_cell.length_b   1.000
_cell.length_c   1.000
_cell.angle_alpha   90.00
_cell.angle_beta   90.00
_cell.angle_gamma   90.00
#
_symmetry.space_group_name_H-M   'P 1'
#
loop_
_entity.id
_entity.type
_entity.pdbx_description
1 polymer ?
#
loop_
_entity_poly.entity_id
_entity_poly.type
_entity_poly.pdbx_seq_one_letter_code
_entity_poly.pdbx_strand_id
1 'polypeptide(L)'
;MITHSLQHLFLGGQIKGGEQRLYLIYPEGNFIEVSEENPFFQIGETKYGRPILVRGFYPEMTFEEAIKLLMVSFDSTIKANLSVGLPLDIYTYEKDSFIARPNIKIKNDDAYFNMISNEWGKALKESLATLPSFKFKK
;
A
#
# COMPACT_ATOMS: atom_id res chain seq x y z
N MET A 1 28.53 15.70 -11.67
CA MET A 1 27.48 15.09 -12.50
C MET A 1 26.23 15.01 -11.63
N ILE A 2 25.33 15.99 -11.71
CA ILE A 2 24.10 15.99 -10.91
C ILE A 2 23.12 15.06 -11.63
N THR A 3 23.06 13.80 -11.19
CA THR A 3 21.95 12.92 -11.57
C THR A 3 20.69 13.54 -10.98
N HIS A 4 19.84 14.13 -11.82
CA HIS A 4 18.51 14.54 -11.40
C HIS A 4 17.76 13.27 -11.03
N SER A 5 17.64 13.00 -9.73
CA SER A 5 16.70 11.99 -9.24
C SER A 5 15.31 12.47 -9.65
N LEU A 6 14.63 11.75 -10.53
CA LEU A 6 13.22 11.99 -10.83
C LEU A 6 12.41 11.68 -9.56
N GLN A 7 11.93 12.71 -8.88
CA GLN A 7 11.18 12.57 -7.63
C GLN A 7 9.68 12.68 -7.89
N HIS A 8 8.95 11.66 -7.46
CA HIS A 8 7.49 11.68 -7.41
C HIS A 8 7.06 12.02 -6.00
N LEU A 9 5.96 12.74 -5.84
CA LEU A 9 5.43 13.13 -4.53
C LEU A 9 3.94 12.83 -4.43
N PHE A 10 3.52 12.42 -3.24
CA PHE A 10 2.12 12.46 -2.86
C PHE A 10 1.82 13.77 -2.15
N LEU A 11 0.72 14.41 -2.55
CA LEU A 11 0.16 15.55 -1.85
C LEU A 11 -1.31 15.26 -1.58
N GLY A 12 -1.68 15.08 -0.31
CA GLY A 12 -3.05 14.81 0.07
C GLY A 12 -3.43 15.44 1.39
N GLY A 13 -4.73 15.63 1.59
CA GLY A 13 -5.29 16.23 2.79
C GLY A 13 -6.65 16.86 2.52
N GLN A 14 -7.03 17.81 3.38
CA GLN A 14 -8.28 18.55 3.26
C GLN A 14 -8.09 19.99 3.71
N ILE A 15 -8.67 20.92 2.95
CA ILE A 15 -8.76 22.33 3.30
C ILE A 15 -10.16 22.61 3.82
N LYS A 16 -10.28 23.44 4.87
CA LYS A 16 -11.56 23.76 5.51
C LYS A 16 -12.57 24.29 4.48
N GLY A 17 -13.74 23.66 4.43
CA GLY A 17 -14.80 23.97 3.47
C GLY A 17 -14.68 23.27 2.11
N GLY A 18 -13.68 22.40 1.93
CA GLY A 18 -13.51 21.58 0.74
C GLY A 18 -13.48 20.08 1.04
N GLU A 19 -13.51 19.28 -0.03
CA GLU A 19 -13.40 17.82 0.03
C GLU A 19 -11.95 17.36 0.28
N GLN A 20 -11.80 16.14 0.78
CA GLN A 20 -10.51 15.45 0.83
C GLN A 20 -10.01 15.17 -0.59
N ARG A 21 -8.72 15.38 -0.83
CA ARG A 21 -8.09 15.12 -2.13
C ARG A 21 -6.71 14.50 -1.95
N LEU A 22 -6.29 13.72 -2.93
CA LEU A 22 -4.95 13.13 -3.01
C LEU A 22 -4.44 13.21 -4.44
N TYR A 23 -3.23 13.75 -4.59
CA TYR A 23 -2.55 13.97 -5.86
C TYR A 23 -1.25 13.18 -5.92
N LEU A 24 -0.95 12.65 -7.10
CA LEU A 24 0.40 12.22 -7.49
C LEU A 24 1.01 13.34 -8.34
N ILE A 25 2.10 13.91 -7.86
CA ILE A 25 2.88 14.92 -8.55
C ILE A 25 4.06 14.23 -9.23
N TYR A 26 4.19 14.44 -10.54
CA TYR A 26 5.27 13.92 -11.35
C TYR A 26 6.50 14.85 -11.30
N PRO A 27 7.71 14.34 -11.62
CA PRO A 27 8.93 15.14 -11.65
C PRO A 27 8.86 16.39 -12.54
N GLU A 28 8.03 16.36 -13.59
CA GLU A 28 7.80 17.46 -14.52
C GLU A 28 6.90 18.56 -13.93
N GLY A 29 6.33 18.34 -12.75
CA GLY A 29 5.49 19.28 -12.02
C GLY A 29 3.99 19.22 -12.36
N ASN A 30 3.60 18.44 -13.37
CA ASN A 30 2.20 18.10 -13.59
C ASN A 30 1.72 17.05 -12.55
N PHE A 31 0.41 16.89 -12.43
CA PHE A 31 -0.18 16.03 -11.42
C PHE A 31 -1.48 15.38 -11.90
N ILE A 32 -1.84 14.27 -11.26
CA ILE A 32 -3.14 13.61 -11.37
C ILE A 32 -3.78 13.44 -9.99
N GLU A 33 -5.10 13.45 -9.93
CA GLU A 33 -5.88 13.24 -8.70
C GLU A 33 -6.39 11.78 -8.64
N VAL A 34 -6.51 11.22 -7.44
CA VAL A 34 -7.22 9.95 -7.25
C VAL A 34 -8.68 10.10 -7.70
N SER A 35 -9.26 9.01 -8.19
CA SER A 35 -10.66 8.95 -8.61
C SER A 35 -11.29 7.65 -8.16
N GLU A 36 -12.60 7.52 -8.33
CA GLU A 36 -13.31 6.25 -8.05
C GLU A 36 -12.74 5.09 -8.87
N GLU A 37 -12.32 5.35 -10.11
CA GLU A 37 -11.70 4.35 -10.99
C GLU A 37 -10.25 4.02 -10.61
N ASN A 38 -9.54 4.98 -9.99
CA ASN A 38 -8.15 4.82 -9.55
C ASN A 38 -8.01 5.32 -8.10
N PRO A 39 -8.45 4.52 -7.11
CA PRO A 39 -8.64 4.97 -5.73
C PRO A 39 -7.34 5.05 -4.92
N PHE A 40 -6.21 4.60 -5.47
CA PHE A 40 -4.90 4.69 -4.82
C PHE A 40 -3.78 4.86 -5.85
N PHE A 41 -2.67 5.44 -5.40
CA PHE A 41 -1.42 5.54 -6.16
C PHE A 41 -0.27 4.86 -5.43
N GLN A 42 0.79 4.54 -6.15
CA GLN A 42 2.03 4.00 -5.61
C GLN A 42 3.22 4.69 -6.29
N ILE A 43 4.31 4.90 -5.55
CA ILE A 43 5.60 5.41 -6.06
C ILE A 43 6.74 4.50 -5.57
N GLY A 44 7.90 4.57 -6.22
CA GLY A 44 9.04 3.70 -5.92
C GLY A 44 8.89 2.28 -6.48
N GLU A 45 9.16 1.26 -5.66
CA GLU A 45 9.07 -0.16 -6.05
C GLU A 45 7.64 -0.71 -5.92
N THR A 46 6.81 -0.45 -6.93
CA THR A 46 5.36 -0.67 -6.83
C THR A 46 4.90 -2.06 -7.27
N LYS A 47 5.71 -2.75 -8.08
CA LYS A 47 5.27 -3.93 -8.85
C LYS A 47 4.88 -5.13 -8.00
N TYR A 48 5.58 -5.35 -6.89
CA TYR A 48 5.46 -6.58 -6.08
C TYR A 48 4.20 -6.58 -5.19
N GLY A 49 3.90 -5.45 -4.55
CA GLY A 49 2.72 -5.30 -3.69
C GLY A 49 1.42 -4.95 -4.44
N ARG A 50 1.50 -4.47 -5.69
CA ARG A 50 0.31 -4.03 -6.44
C ARG A 50 -0.77 -5.11 -6.64
N PRO A 51 -0.46 -6.38 -6.94
CA PRO A 51 -1.49 -7.38 -7.19
C PRO A 51 -2.46 -7.62 -6.03
N ILE A 52 -2.00 -7.53 -4.77
CA ILE A 52 -2.89 -7.70 -3.62
C ILE A 52 -3.76 -6.45 -3.41
N LEU A 53 -3.22 -5.25 -3.65
CA LEU A 53 -4.01 -4.02 -3.59
C LEU A 53 -5.15 -4.04 -4.60
N VAL A 54 -4.86 -4.41 -5.85
CA VAL A 54 -5.87 -4.46 -6.93
C VAL A 54 -6.96 -5.49 -6.66
N ARG A 55 -6.66 -6.58 -5.95
CA ARG A 55 -7.64 -7.66 -5.68
C ARG A 55 -8.36 -7.51 -4.35
N GLY A 56 -7.70 -6.90 -3.38
CA GLY A 56 -8.15 -6.84 -1.99
C GLY A 56 -8.87 -5.54 -1.65
N PHE A 57 -8.54 -4.43 -2.31
CA PHE A 57 -9.12 -3.12 -2.01
C PHE A 57 -10.61 -3.05 -2.37
N TYR A 58 -11.40 -2.40 -1.52
CA TYR A 58 -12.75 -1.92 -1.83
C TYR A 58 -13.01 -0.57 -1.12
N PRO A 59 -13.88 0.31 -1.65
CA PRO A 59 -14.04 1.68 -1.15
C PRO A 59 -14.47 1.81 0.31
N GLU A 60 -15.25 0.85 0.81
CA GLU A 60 -15.85 0.88 2.15
C GLU A 60 -14.93 0.33 3.25
N MET A 61 -13.65 0.07 2.94
CA MET A 61 -12.68 -0.39 3.94
C MET A 61 -12.55 0.58 5.11
N THR A 62 -12.57 0.02 6.32
CA THR A 62 -12.09 0.71 7.53
C THR A 62 -10.59 0.98 7.45
N PHE A 63 -10.08 1.91 8.28
CA PHE A 63 -8.64 2.15 8.34
C PHE A 63 -7.86 0.90 8.75
N GLU A 64 -8.41 0.10 9.66
CA GLU A 64 -7.81 -1.15 10.14
C GLU A 64 -7.69 -2.20 9.01
N GLU A 65 -8.71 -2.31 8.15
CA GLU A 65 -8.68 -3.19 6.98
C GLU A 65 -7.68 -2.70 5.93
N ALA A 66 -7.67 -1.39 5.64
CA ALA A 66 -6.73 -0.80 4.70
C ALA A 66 -5.27 -0.97 5.18
N ILE A 67 -5.00 -0.73 6.47
CA ILE A 67 -3.68 -0.94 7.07
C ILE A 67 -3.26 -2.41 6.95
N LYS A 68 -4.16 -3.36 7.24
CA LYS A 68 -3.90 -4.80 7.09
C LYS A 68 -3.55 -5.16 5.65
N LEU A 69 -4.30 -4.64 4.67
CA LEU A 69 -4.02 -4.83 3.25
C LEU A 69 -2.65 -4.24 2.85
N LEU A 70 -2.32 -3.04 3.35
CA LEU A 70 -1.02 -2.41 3.14
C LEU A 70 0.12 -3.24 3.72
N MET A 71 -0.04 -3.86 4.90
CA MET A 71 0.99 -4.75 5.46
C MET A 71 1.30 -5.92 4.54
N VAL A 72 0.28 -6.54 3.96
CA VAL A 72 0.47 -7.64 3.00
C VAL A 72 1.17 -7.17 1.71
N SER A 73 0.82 -5.98 1.24
CA SER A 73 1.45 -5.34 0.08
C SER A 73 2.95 -5.05 0.33
N PHE A 74 3.29 -4.50 1.50
CA PHE A 74 4.66 -4.24 1.89
C PHE A 74 5.44 -5.53 2.18
N ASP A 75 4.86 -6.53 2.83
CA ASP A 75 5.49 -7.84 3.06
C ASP A 75 5.93 -8.48 1.74
N SER A 76 5.05 -8.50 0.74
CA SER A 76 5.35 -9.02 -0.59
C SER A 76 6.49 -8.25 -1.26
N THR A 77 6.56 -6.94 -1.03
CA THR A 77 7.57 -6.06 -1.63
C THR A 77 8.93 -6.23 -0.95
N ILE A 78 8.99 -6.22 0.39
CA ILE A 78 10.21 -6.39 1.18
C ILE A 78 10.85 -7.77 0.91
N LYS A 79 10.04 -8.83 0.80
CA LYS A 79 10.55 -10.17 0.49
C LYS A 79 11.12 -10.29 -0.93
N ALA A 80 10.69 -9.43 -1.85
CA ALA A 80 11.07 -9.51 -3.26
C ALA A 80 12.16 -8.51 -3.67
N ASN A 81 12.33 -7.40 -2.94
CA ASN A 81 13.26 -6.34 -3.29
C ASN A 81 13.88 -5.67 -2.04
N LEU A 82 15.20 -5.79 -1.91
CA LEU A 82 15.99 -5.28 -0.77
C LEU A 82 16.05 -3.75 -0.67
N SER A 83 15.62 -3.02 -1.70
CA SER A 83 15.53 -1.55 -1.66
C SER A 83 14.35 -1.03 -0.83
N VAL A 84 13.41 -1.91 -0.48
CA VAL A 84 12.29 -1.61 0.41
C VAL A 84 12.47 -2.39 1.71
N GLY A 85 12.31 -1.71 2.84
CA GLY A 85 12.51 -2.32 4.15
C GLY A 85 11.79 -1.56 5.26
N LEU A 86 11.78 -2.17 6.44
CA LEU A 86 11.32 -1.54 7.68
C LEU A 86 12.36 -0.52 8.19
N PRO A 87 11.95 0.49 8.97
CA PRO A 87 10.59 0.73 9.46
C PRO A 87 9.64 1.34 8.41
N LEU A 88 8.34 1.15 8.60
CA LEU A 88 7.29 1.82 7.82
C LEU A 88 6.60 2.88 8.68
N ASP A 89 6.30 4.04 8.10
CA ASP A 89 5.51 5.09 8.72
C ASP A 89 4.14 5.17 8.03
N ILE A 90 3.07 5.09 8.82
CA ILE A 90 1.69 5.13 8.35
C ILE A 90 0.97 6.32 8.98
N TYR A 91 0.23 7.04 8.15
CA TYR A 91 -0.62 8.14 8.55
C TYR A 91 -2.05 7.87 8.12
N THR A 92 -2.99 8.15 9.01
CA THR A 92 -4.42 8.12 8.72
C THR A 92 -5.00 9.52 8.87
N TYR A 93 -5.93 9.87 7.99
CA TYR A 93 -6.58 11.17 7.98
C TYR A 93 -8.09 10.98 7.85
N GLU A 94 -8.82 11.34 8.90
CA GLU A 94 -10.27 11.24 8.95
C GLU A 94 -10.93 12.49 8.35
N LYS A 95 -12.01 12.29 7.59
CA LYS A 95 -12.73 13.38 6.93
C LYS A 95 -13.22 14.39 7.96
N ASP A 96 -13.04 15.67 7.65
CA ASP A 96 -13.44 16.83 8.45
C ASP A 96 -12.74 16.94 9.82
N SER A 97 -11.76 16.09 10.12
CA SER A 97 -11.04 16.14 11.38
C SER A 97 -10.07 17.32 11.47
N PHE A 98 -9.41 17.68 10.36
CA PHE A 98 -8.31 18.66 10.31
C PHE A 98 -7.20 18.41 11.36
N ILE A 99 -7.07 17.16 11.80
CA ILE A 99 -6.12 16.74 12.84
C ILE A 99 -5.11 15.81 12.19
N ALA A 100 -3.83 16.14 12.36
CA ALA A 100 -2.75 15.21 12.09
C ALA A 100 -2.73 14.16 13.22
N ARG A 101 -3.23 12.95 12.95
CA ARG A 101 -3.11 11.84 13.90
C ARG A 101 -1.63 11.42 14.04
N PRO A 102 -1.22 10.90 15.21
CA PRO A 102 0.12 10.35 15.40
C PRO A 102 0.44 9.30 14.34
N ASN A 103 1.69 9.27 13.89
CA ASN A 103 2.16 8.26 12.96
C ASN A 103 2.15 6.88 13.63
N ILE A 104 1.69 5.88 12.91
CA ILE A 104 1.87 4.48 13.28
C ILE A 104 3.20 4.05 12.68
N LYS A 105 4.16 3.68 13.53
CA LYS A 105 5.49 3.23 13.09
C LYS A 105 5.64 1.73 13.25
N ILE A 106 5.70 1.03 12.12
CA ILE A 106 5.97 -0.41 12.07
C ILE A 106 7.48 -0.60 12.11
N LYS A 107 7.99 -1.15 13.21
CA LYS A 107 9.42 -1.39 13.42
C LYS A 107 9.84 -2.75 12.85
N ASN A 108 11.15 -2.99 12.80
CA ASN A 108 11.72 -4.27 12.37
C ASN A 108 11.21 -5.48 13.18
N ASP A 109 10.90 -5.28 14.45
CA ASP A 109 10.45 -6.29 15.40
C ASP A 109 8.94 -6.22 15.69
N ASP A 110 8.17 -5.50 14.87
CA ASP A 110 6.74 -5.31 15.09
C ASP A 110 5.98 -6.65 15.07
N ALA A 111 5.39 -6.99 16.22
CA ALA A 111 4.72 -8.27 16.43
C ALA A 111 3.51 -8.46 15.50
N TYR A 112 2.77 -7.38 15.22
CA TYR A 112 1.60 -7.43 14.36
C TYR A 112 1.99 -7.63 12.90
N PHE A 113 3.00 -6.91 12.41
CA PHE A 113 3.52 -7.10 11.05
C PHE A 113 4.03 -8.53 10.82
N ASN A 114 4.81 -9.05 11.77
CA ASN A 114 5.32 -10.42 11.72
C ASN A 114 4.19 -11.46 11.72
N MET A 115 3.15 -11.25 12.55
CA MET A 115 1.96 -12.10 12.56
C MET A 115 1.25 -12.09 11.20
N ILE A 116 1.00 -10.91 10.61
CA ILE A 116 0.36 -10.80 9.29
C ILE A 116 1.19 -11.48 8.21
N SER A 117 2.51 -11.27 8.19
CA SER A 117 3.43 -11.89 7.23
C SER A 117 3.37 -13.43 7.28
N ASN A 118 3.37 -14.00 8.49
CA ASN A 118 3.32 -15.45 8.69
C ASN A 118 1.96 -16.05 8.32
N GLU A 119 0.87 -15.48 8.85
CA GLU A 119 -0.48 -15.98 8.60
C GLU A 119 -0.87 -15.85 7.13
N TRP A 120 -0.50 -14.75 6.47
CA TRP A 120 -0.74 -14.59 5.03
C TRP A 120 0.04 -15.62 4.19
N GLY A 121 1.31 -15.84 4.53
CA GLY A 121 2.13 -16.85 3.87
C GLY A 121 1.57 -18.27 4.00
N LYS A 122 0.99 -18.59 5.17
CA LYS A 122 0.29 -19.86 5.41
C LYS A 122 -1.00 -19.96 4.59
N ALA A 123 -1.86 -18.94 4.67
CA ALA A 123 -3.13 -18.90 3.94
C ALA A 123 -2.94 -19.03 2.42
N LEU A 124 -1.90 -18.42 1.84
CA LEU A 124 -1.58 -18.59 0.41
C LEU A 124 -1.25 -20.03 0.03
N LYS A 125 -0.46 -20.73 0.87
CA LYS A 125 -0.11 -22.14 0.61
C LYS A 125 -1.34 -23.04 0.72
N GLU A 126 -2.18 -22.80 1.72
CA GLU A 126 -3.44 -23.52 1.90
C GLU A 126 -4.38 -23.28 0.72
N SER A 127 -4.58 -22.03 0.32
CA SER A 127 -5.42 -21.68 -0.83
C SER A 127 -4.87 -22.24 -2.15
N LEU A 128 -3.56 -22.32 -2.33
CA LEU A 128 -2.97 -22.94 -3.53
C LEU A 128 -3.24 -24.44 -3.55
N ALA A 129 -3.18 -25.10 -2.39
CA ALA A 129 -3.41 -26.54 -2.26
C ALA A 129 -4.87 -26.95 -2.53
N THR A 130 -5.83 -26.05 -2.38
CA THR A 130 -7.25 -26.33 -2.70
C THR A 130 -7.59 -26.17 -4.18
N LEU A 131 -6.69 -25.59 -4.99
CA LEU A 131 -6.93 -25.44 -6.42
C LEU A 131 -6.88 -26.80 -7.14
N PRO A 132 -7.69 -26.99 -8.20
CA PRO A 132 -7.65 -28.21 -9.00
C PRO A 132 -6.25 -28.47 -9.56
N SER A 133 -5.77 -29.70 -9.42
CA SER A 133 -4.48 -30.10 -9.99
C SER A 133 -4.49 -29.98 -11.51
N PHE A 134 -3.43 -29.40 -12.06
CA PHE A 134 -3.16 -29.47 -13.49
C PHE A 134 -2.98 -30.93 -13.92
N LYS A 135 -3.64 -31.33 -15.01
CA LYS A 135 -3.53 -32.68 -15.59
C LYS A 135 -2.85 -32.58 -16.94
N PHE A 136 -1.70 -33.24 -17.10
CA PHE A 136 -1.09 -33.43 -18.41
C PHE A 136 -2.04 -34.24 -19.31
N LYS A 137 -2.21 -33.82 -20.57
CA LYS A 137 -2.87 -34.65 -21.58
C LYS A 137 -1.97 -35.84 -21.87
N LYS A 138 -2.54 -37.06 -21.82
CA LYS A 138 -1.87 -38.26 -22.30
C LYS A 138 -1.77 -38.26 -23.81
#